data_AF-A0A957QJI7-F1
#
_entry.id   AF-A0A957QJI7-F1
#
_cell.length_a   1.000
_cell.length_b   1.000
_cell.length_c   1.000
_cell.angle_alpha   90.00
_cell.angle_beta   90.00
_cell.angle_gamma   90.00
#
_symmetry.space_group_name_H-M   'P 1'
#
loop_
_entity.id
_entity.type
_entity.pdbx_description
1 polymer ?
#
loop_
_entity_poly.entity_id
_entity_poly.type
_entity_poly.pdbx_seq_one_letter_code
_entity_poly.pdbx_strand_id
1 'polypeptide(L)'
;MNEFSLLWPDGQPTRTWPVAPETFRDLELGAIVRAICTQPRYERALHDHFGQLCLDEATIRYRQTLLQDLDAQPEFTRLLTEALPLLEELALPGLRQKKQVDSLPAVLLRARELELLVATVQGLQTAFAAVVGVLQSEGLRRWQAAIAELAGDSQFQALCLELPELLSALRGRASITIGVNLDHQLRPEAAVLLAVNAERFTESSLLDRLFGKGKTGLRGIAPLHQPPLVNPTGGSGTPQRLSAQMVPLFQDLAKILEHIAEPVARELRKFAQLHGRWLAARHDELLFYLQALALWQRLQGAGLTLSFPAIVPAAERRLEAASAFNLQLALRELDRRDVIPVDQRIVKNDIQFGEDGRIAILTGPNQGGKTTYMQSIGLVQVLAQLGLPVPAAAS
;
A
#
# COMPACT_ATOMS: atom_id res chain seq x y z
N MET A 1 -9.01 -18.44 2.75
CA MET A 1 -7.84 -17.97 1.97
C MET A 1 -6.76 -17.59 2.96
N ASN A 2 -5.60 -18.25 2.85
CA ASN A 2 -4.56 -18.32 3.88
C ASN A 2 -4.13 -16.95 4.41
N GLU A 3 -4.35 -16.71 5.71
CA GLU A 3 -3.81 -15.57 6.47
C GLU A 3 -2.32 -15.78 6.74
N PHE A 4 -1.49 -15.94 5.70
CA PHE A 4 -0.04 -15.92 5.88
C PHE A 4 0.44 -14.45 5.91
N SER A 5 1.54 -14.17 6.61
CA SER A 5 2.20 -12.87 6.65
C SER A 5 3.61 -13.00 6.09
N LEU A 6 4.12 -11.98 5.41
CA LEU A 6 5.52 -11.95 4.96
C LEU A 6 6.49 -11.80 6.15
N LEU A 7 6.01 -11.28 7.30
CA LEU A 7 6.80 -11.15 8.54
C LEU A 7 6.62 -12.34 9.48
N TRP A 8 5.49 -13.05 9.41
CA TRP A 8 5.13 -14.10 10.36
C TRP A 8 4.56 -15.31 9.62
N PRO A 9 5.19 -16.50 9.71
CA PRO A 9 4.73 -17.70 9.00
C PRO A 9 3.32 -18.14 9.42
N ASP A 10 2.95 -17.89 10.68
CA ASP A 10 1.63 -18.19 11.25
C ASP A 10 0.64 -17.01 11.18
N GLY A 11 0.99 -15.94 10.47
CA GLY A 11 0.12 -14.77 10.26
C GLY A 11 0.09 -13.74 11.39
N GLN A 12 0.66 -14.04 12.56
CA GLN A 12 0.67 -13.14 13.72
C GLN A 12 2.00 -13.18 14.50
N PRO A 13 2.34 -12.12 15.26
CA PRO A 13 3.49 -12.13 16.15
C PRO A 13 3.41 -13.23 17.21
N THR A 14 4.38 -14.13 17.19
CA THR A 14 4.53 -15.22 18.18
C THR A 14 5.87 -15.11 18.88
N ARG A 15 5.88 -15.37 20.20
CA ARG A 15 7.08 -15.39 21.05
C ARG A 15 7.95 -14.13 20.88
N THR A 16 7.40 -12.97 21.20
CA THR A 16 8.10 -11.68 21.12
C THR A 16 8.58 -11.20 22.48
N TRP A 17 9.61 -10.37 22.47
CA TRP A 17 10.12 -9.66 23.63
C TRP A 17 9.96 -8.14 23.42
N PRO A 18 9.25 -7.42 24.30
CA PRO A 18 9.10 -5.98 24.17
C PRO A 18 10.41 -5.26 24.50
N VAL A 19 10.82 -4.32 23.64
CA VAL A 19 11.96 -3.43 23.89
C VAL A 19 11.52 -2.32 24.84
N ALA A 20 12.23 -2.14 25.94
CA ALA A 20 11.96 -1.05 26.86
C ALA A 20 12.18 0.31 26.17
N PRO A 21 11.39 1.37 26.47
CA PRO A 21 11.57 2.69 25.87
C PRO A 21 12.98 3.26 26.06
N GLU A 22 13.61 2.97 27.20
CA GLU A 22 15.00 3.34 27.50
C GLU A 22 15.95 2.67 26.52
N THR A 23 15.86 1.34 26.35
CA THR A 23 16.66 0.59 25.38
C THR A 23 16.45 1.08 23.94
N PHE A 24 15.21 1.40 23.58
CA PHE A 24 14.89 1.92 22.25
C PHE A 24 15.58 3.28 22.00
N ARG A 25 15.61 4.16 23.02
CA ARG A 25 16.34 5.44 22.96
C ARG A 25 17.85 5.25 22.98
N ASP A 26 18.37 4.39 23.85
CA ASP A 26 19.80 4.17 24.05
C ASP A 26 20.47 3.55 22.82
N LEU A 27 19.76 2.67 22.11
CA LEU A 27 20.20 2.13 20.81
C LEU A 27 19.84 3.05 19.62
N GLU A 28 19.19 4.18 19.90
CA GLU A 28 18.70 5.15 18.91
C GLU A 28 17.83 4.52 17.80
N LEU A 29 17.07 3.45 18.09
CA LEU A 29 16.37 2.65 17.07
C LEU A 29 15.44 3.49 16.17
N GLY A 30 14.88 4.60 16.68
CA GLY A 30 14.07 5.51 15.89
C GLY A 30 14.82 6.14 14.69
N ALA A 31 16.13 6.37 14.80
CA ALA A 31 16.93 6.85 13.67
C ALA A 31 17.13 5.77 12.60
N ILE A 32 17.24 4.48 12.99
CA ILE A 32 17.25 3.37 12.04
C ILE A 32 15.89 3.21 11.38
N VAL A 33 14.80 3.30 12.14
CA VAL A 33 13.44 3.25 11.59
C VAL A 33 13.23 4.33 10.52
N ARG A 34 13.68 5.58 10.76
CA ARG A 34 13.62 6.67 9.76
C ARG A 34 14.56 6.46 8.58
N ALA A 35 15.71 5.82 8.80
CA ALA A 35 16.63 5.49 7.72
C ALA A 35 16.08 4.39 6.80
N ILE A 36 15.28 3.47 7.35
CA ILE A 36 14.54 2.47 6.57
C ILE A 36 13.36 3.16 5.88
N CYS A 37 12.45 3.80 6.63
CA CYS A 37 11.25 4.39 6.05
C CYS A 37 11.26 5.90 6.11
N THR A 38 11.30 6.52 4.93
CA THR A 38 11.25 7.97 4.74
C THR A 38 9.83 8.55 4.81
N GLN A 39 8.80 7.70 4.85
CA GLN A 39 7.41 8.12 4.84
C GLN A 39 6.82 8.14 6.26
N PRO A 40 6.48 9.32 6.83
CA PRO A 40 6.08 9.44 8.24
C PRO A 40 4.88 8.59 8.65
N ARG A 41 3.96 8.33 7.72
CA ARG A 41 2.75 7.52 7.98
C ARG A 41 3.03 6.06 8.33
N TYR A 42 4.18 5.51 7.89
CA TYR A 42 4.56 4.13 8.16
C TYR A 42 5.60 4.01 9.29
N GLU A 43 6.17 5.14 9.73
CA GLU A 43 7.15 5.19 10.83
C GLU A 43 6.59 4.53 12.10
N ARG A 44 5.30 4.74 12.42
CA ARG A 44 4.66 4.14 13.59
C ARG A 44 4.60 2.61 13.53
N ALA A 45 4.17 2.04 12.40
CA ALA A 45 4.06 0.59 12.25
C ALA A 45 5.44 -0.09 12.34
N LEU A 46 6.46 0.54 11.76
CA LEU A 46 7.84 0.08 11.86
C LEU A 46 8.42 0.26 13.27
N HIS A 47 8.10 1.35 13.95
CA HIS A 47 8.47 1.56 15.34
C HIS A 47 7.91 0.45 16.23
N ASP A 48 6.64 0.06 16.03
CA ASP A 48 6.03 -1.06 16.76
C ASP A 48 6.73 -2.39 16.45
N HIS A 49 7.17 -2.60 15.20
CA HIS A 49 7.94 -3.79 14.82
C HIS A 49 9.33 -3.84 15.49
N PHE A 50 10.08 -2.73 15.48
CA PHE A 50 11.36 -2.60 16.18
C PHE A 50 11.21 -2.67 17.70
N GLY A 51 10.01 -2.39 18.23
CA GLY A 51 9.66 -2.51 19.64
C GLY A 51 9.37 -3.94 20.09
N GLN A 52 9.28 -4.92 19.18
CA GLN A 52 8.95 -6.32 19.49
C GLN A 52 9.94 -7.29 18.85
N LEU A 53 10.96 -7.70 19.61
CA LEU A 53 12.00 -8.60 19.14
C LEU A 53 11.49 -10.03 19.04
N CYS A 54 11.72 -10.70 17.91
CA CYS A 54 11.33 -12.09 17.74
C CYS A 54 12.29 -13.01 18.52
N LEU A 55 11.75 -13.97 19.27
CA LEU A 55 12.52 -15.01 19.97
C LEU A 55 12.47 -16.36 19.26
N ASP A 56 11.72 -16.46 18.16
CA ASP A 56 11.54 -17.70 17.41
C ASP A 56 12.53 -17.79 16.25
N GLU A 57 13.46 -18.75 16.33
CA GLU A 57 14.55 -18.89 15.36
C GLU A 57 14.04 -19.20 13.95
N ALA A 58 12.99 -20.03 13.84
CA ALA A 58 12.40 -20.38 12.56
C ALA A 58 11.78 -19.15 11.88
N THR A 59 11.09 -18.31 12.64
CA THR A 59 10.55 -17.04 12.15
C THR A 59 11.65 -16.06 11.73
N ILE A 60 12.76 -15.98 12.48
CA ILE A 60 13.89 -15.12 12.08
C ILE A 60 14.48 -15.60 10.75
N ARG A 61 14.75 -16.91 10.60
CA ARG A 61 15.25 -17.48 9.33
C ARG A 61 14.27 -17.28 8.18
N TYR A 62 12.97 -17.44 8.44
CA TYR A 62 11.90 -17.17 7.46
C TYR A 62 12.00 -15.76 6.89
N ARG A 63 12.26 -14.76 7.73
CA ARG A 63 12.46 -13.36 7.30
C ARG A 63 13.77 -13.16 6.55
N GLN A 64 14.86 -13.79 7.00
CA GLN A 64 16.16 -13.72 6.33
C GLN A 64 16.08 -14.26 4.92
N THR A 65 15.48 -15.45 4.72
CA THR A 65 15.33 -16.06 3.39
C THR A 65 14.49 -15.20 2.45
N LEU A 66 13.46 -14.53 2.96
CA LEU A 66 12.67 -13.58 2.16
C LEU A 66 13.52 -12.43 1.63
N LEU A 67 14.27 -11.77 2.52
CA LEU A 67 15.11 -10.65 2.12
C LEU A 67 16.27 -11.09 1.21
N GLN A 68 16.82 -12.28 1.42
CA GLN A 68 17.83 -12.90 0.55
C GLN A 68 17.31 -13.15 -0.87
N ASP A 69 16.09 -13.68 -1.02
CA ASP A 69 15.45 -13.86 -2.32
C ASP A 69 15.26 -12.51 -3.05
N LEU A 70 14.87 -11.46 -2.32
CA LEU A 70 14.73 -10.11 -2.90
C LEU A 70 16.08 -9.53 -3.36
N ASP A 71 17.12 -9.66 -2.56
CA ASP A 71 18.47 -9.19 -2.90
C ASP A 71 19.05 -9.95 -4.11
N ALA A 72 18.85 -11.27 -4.14
CA ALA A 72 19.33 -12.13 -5.23
C ALA A 72 18.61 -11.89 -6.56
N GLN A 73 17.43 -11.25 -6.57
CA GLN A 73 16.58 -11.05 -7.75
C GLN A 73 16.25 -9.56 -7.97
N PRO A 74 17.18 -8.74 -8.50
CA PRO A 74 16.99 -7.30 -8.63
C PRO A 74 15.79 -6.90 -9.49
N GLU A 75 15.53 -7.63 -10.58
CA GLU A 75 14.40 -7.36 -11.47
C GLU A 75 13.06 -7.65 -10.80
N PHE A 76 12.97 -8.72 -10.03
CA PHE A 76 11.79 -9.03 -9.23
C PHE A 76 11.54 -7.96 -8.16
N THR A 77 12.59 -7.55 -7.45
CA THR A 77 12.54 -6.47 -6.45
C THR A 77 12.11 -5.13 -7.07
N ARG A 78 12.60 -4.81 -8.28
CA ARG A 78 12.15 -3.63 -9.04
C ARG A 78 10.66 -3.70 -9.36
N LEU A 79 10.18 -4.82 -9.88
CA LEU A 79 8.76 -5.01 -10.23
C LEU A 79 7.85 -4.97 -8.99
N LEU A 80 8.27 -5.53 -7.85
CA LEU A 80 7.54 -5.41 -6.59
C LEU A 80 7.50 -3.96 -6.08
N THR A 81 8.59 -3.21 -6.26
CA THR A 81 8.63 -1.78 -5.91
C THR A 81 7.66 -0.98 -6.77
N GLU A 82 7.52 -1.32 -8.06
CA GLU A 82 6.55 -0.69 -8.97
C GLU A 82 5.09 -1.06 -8.65
N ALA A 83 4.86 -2.24 -8.09
CA ALA A 83 3.53 -2.66 -7.63
C ALA A 83 3.12 -2.01 -6.28
N LEU A 84 4.07 -1.47 -5.53
CA LEU A 84 3.84 -0.95 -4.18
C LEU A 84 2.80 0.19 -4.12
N PRO A 85 2.81 1.19 -5.02
CA PRO A 85 1.77 2.24 -5.03
C PRO A 85 0.36 1.69 -5.28
N LEU A 86 0.21 0.61 -6.04
CA LEU A 86 -1.09 -0.02 -6.28
C LEU A 86 -1.61 -0.73 -5.02
N LEU A 87 -0.72 -1.47 -4.34
CA LEU A 87 -1.01 -2.07 -3.03
C LEU A 87 -1.36 -1.01 -1.98
N GLU A 88 -0.66 0.12 -2.02
CA GLU A 88 -0.92 1.25 -1.14
C GLU A 88 -2.32 1.82 -1.37
N GLU A 89 -2.68 2.09 -2.62
CA GLU A 89 -4.00 2.62 -2.96
C GLU A 89 -5.10 1.64 -2.53
N LEU A 90 -4.90 0.31 -2.65
CA LEU A 90 -5.82 -0.71 -2.14
C LEU A 90 -5.93 -0.72 -0.60
N ALA A 91 -4.87 -0.34 0.11
CA ALA A 91 -4.85 -0.26 1.56
C ALA A 91 -5.56 0.99 2.11
N LEU A 92 -5.76 2.04 1.29
CA LEU A 92 -6.32 3.31 1.75
C LEU A 92 -7.77 3.17 2.30
N PRO A 93 -8.05 3.75 3.49
CA PRO A 93 -9.39 3.77 4.07
C PRO A 93 -10.44 4.52 3.25
N GLY A 94 -10.02 5.41 2.35
CA GLY A 94 -10.92 6.21 1.48
C GLY A 94 -11.81 5.35 0.58
N LEU A 95 -11.27 4.23 0.08
CA LEU A 95 -12.02 3.21 -0.66
C LEU A 95 -12.98 2.41 0.26
N ARG A 96 -12.70 2.41 1.58
CA ARG A 96 -13.46 1.71 2.61
C ARG A 96 -14.54 2.57 3.30
N GLN A 97 -14.73 3.83 2.88
CA GLN A 97 -15.71 4.70 3.53
C GLN A 97 -17.14 4.12 3.45
N LYS A 98 -17.73 3.93 4.63
CA LYS A 98 -19.16 3.61 4.86
C LYS A 98 -20.10 4.78 4.58
N LYS A 99 -19.58 5.99 4.30
CA LYS A 99 -20.43 7.17 4.04
C LYS A 99 -21.07 7.04 2.66
N GLN A 100 -22.21 6.36 2.67
CA GLN A 100 -23.38 6.51 1.83
C GLN A 100 -23.26 7.69 0.83
N VAL A 101 -22.69 7.40 -0.34
CA VAL A 101 -22.90 8.22 -1.55
C VAL A 101 -23.75 7.35 -2.45
N ASP A 102 -24.99 7.15 -2.04
CA ASP A 102 -25.91 6.25 -2.73
C ASP A 102 -26.34 6.92 -4.03
N SER A 103 -25.71 6.52 -5.14
CA SER A 103 -26.00 6.91 -6.53
C SER A 103 -24.94 6.35 -7.49
N LEU A 104 -25.08 6.62 -8.80
CA LEU A 104 -24.11 6.26 -9.86
C LEU A 104 -22.61 6.54 -9.54
N PRO A 105 -22.23 7.61 -8.82
CA PRO A 105 -20.85 7.80 -8.37
C PRO A 105 -20.30 6.64 -7.51
N ALA A 106 -21.13 5.95 -6.73
CA ALA A 106 -20.71 4.76 -5.99
C ALA A 106 -20.34 3.61 -6.93
N VAL A 107 -21.13 3.36 -7.98
CA VAL A 107 -20.81 2.31 -8.98
C VAL A 107 -19.48 2.63 -9.67
N LEU A 108 -19.27 3.88 -10.06
CA LEU A 108 -17.99 4.33 -10.67
C LEU A 108 -16.80 4.15 -9.71
N LEU A 109 -16.97 4.52 -8.43
CA LEU A 109 -15.95 4.33 -7.42
C LEU A 109 -15.63 2.84 -7.22
N ARG A 110 -16.66 1.99 -7.12
CA ARG A 110 -16.47 0.53 -6.96
C ARG A 110 -15.85 -0.10 -8.20
N ALA A 111 -16.20 0.36 -9.40
CA ALA A 111 -15.57 -0.13 -10.63
C ALA A 111 -14.09 0.26 -10.70
N ARG A 112 -13.72 1.45 -10.23
CA ARG A 112 -12.30 1.85 -10.08
C ARG A 112 -11.55 0.99 -9.05
N GLU A 113 -12.19 0.61 -7.94
CA GLU A 113 -11.59 -0.33 -6.97
C GLU A 113 -11.27 -1.68 -7.59
N LEU A 114 -12.15 -2.17 -8.46
CA LEU A 114 -11.91 -3.41 -9.20
C LEU A 114 -10.81 -3.24 -10.25
N GLU A 115 -10.74 -2.08 -10.92
CA GLU A 115 -9.66 -1.76 -11.87
C GLU A 115 -8.30 -1.79 -11.17
N LEU A 116 -8.23 -1.19 -9.97
CA LEU A 116 -7.05 -1.20 -9.13
C LEU A 116 -6.68 -2.61 -8.64
N LEU A 117 -7.67 -3.42 -8.22
CA LEU A 117 -7.45 -4.82 -7.83
C LEU A 117 -6.88 -5.63 -9.00
N VAL A 118 -7.48 -5.52 -10.19
CA VAL A 118 -7.02 -6.21 -11.40
C VAL A 118 -5.60 -5.80 -11.75
N ALA A 119 -5.32 -4.49 -11.80
CA ALA A 119 -3.99 -3.97 -12.09
C ALA A 119 -2.94 -4.47 -11.07
N THR A 120 -3.30 -4.52 -9.78
CA THR A 120 -2.41 -5.02 -8.73
C THR A 120 -2.09 -6.50 -8.92
N VAL A 121 -3.11 -7.34 -9.14
CA VAL A 121 -2.92 -8.79 -9.33
C VAL A 121 -2.09 -9.06 -10.59
N GLN A 122 -2.38 -8.39 -11.70
CA GLN A 122 -1.61 -8.53 -12.95
C GLN A 122 -0.16 -8.06 -12.81
N GLY A 123 0.08 -6.94 -12.12
CA GLY A 123 1.42 -6.46 -11.82
C GLY A 123 2.21 -7.45 -10.96
N LEU A 124 1.58 -8.00 -9.93
CA LEU A 124 2.20 -9.02 -9.08
C LEU A 124 2.44 -10.34 -9.83
N GLN A 125 1.52 -10.79 -10.69
CA GLN A 125 1.74 -11.96 -11.55
C GLN A 125 2.96 -11.75 -12.47
N THR A 126 3.09 -10.57 -13.04
CA THR A 126 4.24 -10.19 -13.88
C THR A 126 5.54 -10.26 -13.08
N ALA A 127 5.55 -9.73 -11.85
CA ALA A 127 6.70 -9.83 -10.95
C ALA A 127 7.04 -11.30 -10.64
N PHE A 128 6.07 -12.10 -10.20
CA PHE A 128 6.31 -13.50 -9.84
C PHE A 128 6.66 -14.41 -11.03
N ALA A 129 6.26 -14.06 -12.25
CA ALA A 129 6.67 -14.76 -13.45
C ALA A 129 8.19 -14.68 -13.69
N ALA A 130 8.87 -13.64 -13.21
CA ALA A 130 10.31 -13.47 -13.36
C ALA A 130 11.15 -14.42 -12.49
N VAL A 131 10.55 -15.08 -11.49
CA VAL A 131 11.27 -15.86 -10.45
C VAL A 131 10.70 -17.27 -10.21
N VAL A 132 9.98 -17.81 -11.19
CA VAL A 132 9.35 -19.14 -11.09
C VAL A 132 10.41 -20.21 -10.82
N GLY A 133 10.22 -20.96 -9.73
CA GLY A 133 11.11 -22.07 -9.34
C GLY A 133 12.45 -21.65 -8.71
N VAL A 134 12.70 -20.35 -8.55
CA VAL A 134 13.97 -19.83 -7.99
C VAL A 134 13.84 -19.50 -6.50
N LEU A 135 12.66 -19.03 -6.08
CA LEU A 135 12.39 -18.57 -4.71
C LEU A 135 12.57 -19.68 -3.66
N GLN A 136 13.35 -19.39 -2.62
CA GLN A 136 13.51 -20.26 -1.46
C GLN A 136 12.53 -19.89 -0.34
N SER A 137 12.20 -18.60 -0.22
CA SER A 137 11.33 -18.03 0.80
C SER A 137 9.95 -18.68 0.76
N GLU A 138 9.57 -19.28 1.88
CA GLU A 138 8.22 -19.81 2.04
C GLU A 138 7.17 -18.70 1.93
N GLY A 139 7.43 -17.51 2.48
CA GLY A 139 6.49 -16.39 2.44
C GLY A 139 6.20 -15.91 1.02
N LEU A 140 7.23 -15.72 0.22
CA LEU A 140 7.07 -15.32 -1.19
C LEU A 140 6.40 -16.41 -2.02
N ARG A 141 6.74 -17.69 -1.78
CA ARG A 141 6.08 -18.82 -2.46
C ARG A 141 4.60 -18.95 -2.10
N ARG A 142 4.23 -18.78 -0.82
CA ARG A 142 2.84 -18.74 -0.37
C ARG A 142 2.10 -17.55 -1.01
N TRP A 143 2.76 -16.41 -1.17
CA TRP A 143 2.18 -15.25 -1.85
C TRP A 143 1.99 -15.45 -3.34
N GLN A 144 2.99 -16.00 -4.02
CA GLN A 144 2.91 -16.41 -5.41
C GLN A 144 1.72 -17.36 -5.64
N ALA A 145 1.57 -18.38 -4.80
CA ALA A 145 0.47 -19.34 -4.88
C ALA A 145 -0.89 -18.67 -4.68
N ALA A 146 -1.02 -17.78 -3.69
CA ALA A 146 -2.28 -17.04 -3.44
C ALA A 146 -2.66 -16.10 -4.60
N ILE A 147 -1.68 -15.44 -5.22
CA ILE A 147 -1.90 -14.62 -6.41
C ILE A 147 -2.32 -15.48 -7.60
N ALA A 148 -1.65 -16.62 -7.81
CA ALA A 148 -1.98 -17.56 -8.87
C ALA A 148 -3.38 -18.17 -8.70
N GLU A 149 -3.77 -18.49 -7.47
CA GLU A 149 -5.13 -18.94 -7.12
C GLU A 149 -6.18 -17.89 -7.49
N LEU A 150 -5.97 -16.63 -7.07
CA LEU A 150 -6.88 -15.52 -7.41
C LEU A 150 -6.97 -15.29 -8.92
N ALA A 151 -5.85 -15.29 -9.62
CA ALA A 151 -5.84 -15.09 -11.07
C ALA A 151 -6.41 -16.28 -11.86
N GLY A 152 -6.38 -17.47 -11.27
CA GLY A 152 -7.00 -18.69 -11.81
C GLY A 152 -8.51 -18.76 -11.56
N ASP A 153 -9.06 -17.94 -10.67
CA ASP A 153 -10.48 -17.94 -10.34
C ASP A 153 -11.34 -17.47 -11.53
N SER A 154 -12.38 -18.25 -11.86
CA SER A 154 -13.25 -17.96 -13.01
C SER A 154 -14.00 -16.63 -12.91
N GLN A 155 -14.36 -16.19 -11.70
CA GLN A 155 -15.05 -14.91 -11.50
C GLN A 155 -14.06 -13.75 -11.69
N PHE A 156 -12.84 -13.90 -11.22
CA PHE A 156 -11.77 -12.94 -11.45
C PHE A 156 -11.41 -12.83 -12.95
N GLN A 157 -11.31 -13.96 -13.66
CA GLN A 157 -11.07 -13.97 -15.11
C GLN A 157 -12.19 -13.29 -15.90
N ALA A 158 -13.45 -13.57 -15.56
CA ALA A 158 -14.60 -12.88 -16.16
C ALA A 158 -14.55 -11.38 -15.88
N LEU A 159 -14.22 -10.99 -14.65
CA LEU A 159 -14.05 -9.58 -14.28
C LEU A 159 -12.97 -8.89 -15.14
N CYS A 160 -11.82 -9.52 -15.37
CA CYS A 160 -10.77 -8.95 -16.23
C CYS A 160 -11.25 -8.69 -17.66
N LEU A 161 -12.16 -9.51 -18.19
CA LEU A 161 -12.72 -9.36 -19.54
C LEU A 161 -13.83 -8.31 -19.62
N GLU A 162 -14.74 -8.31 -18.64
CA GLU A 162 -15.96 -7.49 -18.68
C GLU A 162 -15.76 -6.07 -18.12
N LEU A 163 -14.85 -5.89 -17.16
CA LEU A 163 -14.65 -4.62 -16.47
C LEU A 163 -14.25 -3.46 -17.40
N PRO A 164 -13.35 -3.64 -18.39
CA PRO A 164 -13.00 -2.57 -19.32
C PRO A 164 -14.21 -2.08 -20.14
N GLU A 165 -15.05 -2.99 -20.61
CA GLU A 165 -16.28 -2.66 -21.34
C GLU A 165 -17.28 -1.95 -20.44
N LEU A 166 -17.48 -2.44 -19.22
CA LEU A 166 -18.37 -1.82 -18.23
C LEU A 166 -17.89 -0.41 -17.87
N LEU A 167 -16.59 -0.20 -17.66
CA LEU A 167 -16.00 1.11 -17.39
C LEU A 167 -16.13 2.05 -18.59
N SER A 168 -15.89 1.56 -19.80
CA SER A 168 -16.09 2.33 -21.03
C SER A 168 -17.55 2.76 -21.18
N ALA A 169 -18.49 1.83 -20.97
CA ALA A 169 -19.91 2.10 -20.99
C ALA A 169 -20.32 3.13 -19.93
N LEU A 170 -19.71 3.14 -18.74
CA LEU A 170 -20.02 4.10 -17.68
C LEU A 170 -19.35 5.47 -17.90
N ARG A 171 -18.09 5.51 -18.35
CA ARG A 171 -17.33 6.75 -18.64
C ARG A 171 -17.86 7.48 -19.88
N GLY A 172 -18.45 6.74 -20.82
CA GLY A 172 -19.01 7.27 -22.06
C GLY A 172 -20.44 7.81 -21.95
N ARG A 173 -21.13 7.70 -20.81
CA ARG A 173 -22.53 8.14 -20.66
C ARG A 173 -22.61 9.58 -20.13
N ALA A 174 -23.21 10.47 -20.92
CA ALA A 174 -23.24 11.90 -20.64
C ALA A 174 -24.65 12.46 -20.34
N SER A 175 -25.72 11.70 -20.58
CA SER A 175 -27.08 12.10 -20.21
C SER A 175 -28.07 10.94 -20.07
N ILE A 176 -29.27 11.21 -19.58
CA ILE A 176 -30.38 10.26 -19.44
C ILE A 176 -31.68 10.86 -19.98
N THR A 177 -32.52 10.03 -20.61
CA THR A 177 -33.83 10.42 -21.15
C THR A 177 -34.92 9.95 -20.19
N ILE A 178 -35.82 10.85 -19.78
CA ILE A 178 -36.94 10.54 -18.88
C ILE A 178 -38.25 10.85 -19.62
N GLY A 179 -39.17 9.89 -19.64
CA GLY A 179 -40.56 10.11 -20.01
C GLY A 179 -41.35 10.52 -18.77
N VAL A 180 -42.19 11.55 -18.89
CA VAL A 180 -43.05 12.02 -17.80
C VAL A 180 -44.51 11.93 -18.28
N ASN A 181 -45.32 11.15 -17.59
CA ASN A 181 -46.76 11.05 -17.79
C ASN A 181 -47.44 12.25 -17.12
N LEU A 182 -48.47 12.78 -17.79
CA LEU A 182 -49.27 13.89 -17.29
C LEU A 182 -50.72 13.43 -17.05
N ASP A 183 -51.35 13.98 -16.02
CA ASP A 183 -52.78 13.80 -15.79
C ASP A 183 -53.64 14.60 -16.78
N HIS A 184 -54.96 14.50 -16.65
CA HIS A 184 -55.93 15.23 -17.47
C HIS A 184 -55.88 16.77 -17.29
N GLN A 185 -55.13 17.27 -16.31
CA GLN A 185 -54.86 18.69 -16.05
C GLN A 185 -53.45 19.11 -16.50
N LEU A 186 -52.74 18.26 -17.24
CA LEU A 186 -51.36 18.46 -17.70
C LEU A 186 -50.34 18.59 -16.55
N ARG A 187 -50.63 18.01 -15.38
CA ARG A 187 -49.70 17.96 -14.25
C ARG A 187 -48.89 16.66 -14.29
N PRO A 188 -47.58 16.68 -13.95
CA PRO A 188 -46.79 15.47 -13.84
C PRO A 188 -47.40 14.47 -12.85
N GLU A 189 -47.69 13.24 -13.31
CA GLU A 189 -48.30 12.17 -12.52
C GLU A 189 -47.30 11.04 -12.22
N ALA A 190 -46.49 10.65 -13.22
CA ALA A 190 -45.48 9.60 -13.09
C ALA A 190 -44.31 9.84 -14.05
N ALA A 191 -43.15 9.21 -13.79
CA ALA A 191 -41.99 9.29 -14.68
C ALA A 191 -41.31 7.94 -14.87
N VAL A 192 -40.70 7.71 -16.04
CA VAL A 192 -39.98 6.49 -16.40
C VAL A 192 -38.65 6.85 -17.09
N LEU A 193 -37.58 6.14 -16.74
CA LEU A 193 -36.30 6.25 -17.44
C LEU A 193 -36.40 5.54 -18.79
N LEU A 194 -36.27 6.29 -19.89
CA LEU A 194 -36.41 5.77 -21.26
C LEU A 194 -35.07 5.36 -21.89
N ALA A 195 -33.97 6.08 -21.57
CA ALA A 195 -32.65 5.78 -22.12
C ALA A 195 -31.50 6.36 -21.27
N VAL A 196 -30.31 5.80 -21.43
CA VAL A 196 -29.04 6.37 -20.96
C VAL A 196 -28.15 6.59 -22.18
N ASN A 197 -27.70 7.82 -22.39
CA ASN A 197 -27.12 8.26 -23.65
C ASN A 197 -25.63 8.60 -23.51
N ALA A 198 -24.88 8.35 -24.59
CA ALA A 198 -23.46 8.69 -24.66
C ALA A 198 -23.20 10.20 -24.83
N GLU A 199 -24.12 10.91 -25.48
CA GLU A 199 -23.99 12.35 -25.75
C GLU A 199 -24.78 13.18 -24.73
N ARG A 200 -24.38 14.45 -24.54
CA ARG A 200 -25.13 15.40 -23.70
C ARG A 200 -26.34 15.93 -24.47
N PHE A 201 -27.44 16.17 -23.76
CA PHE A 201 -28.51 16.99 -24.35
C PHE A 201 -27.98 18.39 -24.64
N THR A 202 -28.33 18.91 -25.81
CA THR A 202 -27.96 20.26 -26.25
C THR A 202 -29.22 21.07 -26.58
N GLU A 203 -29.12 22.39 -26.54
CA GLU A 203 -30.23 23.26 -26.93
C GLU A 203 -30.43 23.23 -28.44
N SER A 204 -31.69 23.29 -28.88
CA SER A 204 -31.99 23.57 -30.29
C SER A 204 -31.59 25.01 -30.64
N SER A 205 -30.89 25.18 -31.76
CA SER A 205 -30.48 26.51 -32.24
C SER A 205 -31.71 27.31 -32.72
N LEU A 206 -31.63 28.66 -32.70
CA LEU A 206 -32.72 29.53 -33.15
C LEU A 206 -33.14 29.24 -34.61
N LEU A 207 -32.18 28.87 -35.46
CA LEU A 207 -32.42 28.49 -36.84
C LEU A 207 -33.16 27.15 -36.96
N ASP A 208 -32.89 26.18 -36.08
CA ASP A 208 -33.60 24.90 -36.06
C ASP A 208 -35.07 25.06 -35.64
N ARG A 209 -35.36 25.99 -34.71
CA ARG A 209 -36.73 26.29 -34.26
C ARG A 209 -37.56 27.02 -35.32
N LEU A 210 -36.92 27.82 -36.17
CA LEU A 210 -37.58 28.60 -37.23
C LEU A 210 -37.82 27.80 -38.51
N PHE A 211 -36.93 26.88 -38.88
CA PHE A 211 -36.98 26.20 -40.17
C PHE A 211 -37.43 24.73 -40.11
N GLY A 212 -37.77 24.22 -38.93
CA GLY A 212 -38.42 22.91 -38.77
C GLY A 212 -37.61 21.71 -39.29
N LYS A 213 -36.31 21.87 -39.53
CA LYS A 213 -35.43 20.80 -40.03
C LYS A 213 -34.64 20.17 -38.91
N GLY A 214 -34.79 18.85 -38.77
CA GLY A 214 -33.88 17.99 -38.02
C GLY A 214 -34.35 17.59 -36.62
N LYS A 215 -35.38 16.74 -36.52
CA LYS A 215 -35.54 15.85 -35.35
C LYS A 215 -34.44 14.79 -35.42
N THR A 216 -33.24 15.14 -35.02
CA THR A 216 -32.15 14.16 -34.82
C THR A 216 -31.57 14.37 -33.43
N GLY A 217 -31.56 13.27 -32.65
CA GLY A 217 -30.73 13.00 -31.47
C GLY A 217 -30.60 14.11 -30.41
N LEU A 218 -31.12 13.84 -29.20
CA LEU A 218 -30.75 14.51 -27.92
C LEU A 218 -30.77 16.05 -27.91
N ARG A 219 -31.48 16.70 -28.85
CA ARG A 219 -31.72 18.15 -28.83
C ARG A 219 -33.03 18.47 -28.12
N GLY A 220 -32.97 19.33 -27.11
CA GLY A 220 -34.13 19.76 -26.33
C GLY A 220 -35.04 20.72 -27.11
N ILE A 221 -36.36 20.59 -26.91
CA ILE A 221 -37.38 21.55 -27.41
C ILE A 221 -37.53 22.77 -26.50
N ALA A 222 -36.83 22.79 -25.36
CA ALA A 222 -36.82 23.85 -24.36
C ALA A 222 -35.38 24.12 -23.88
N PRO A 223 -35.10 25.28 -23.24
CA PRO A 223 -33.78 25.60 -22.69
C PRO A 223 -33.30 24.58 -21.65
N LEU A 224 -31.99 24.40 -21.54
CA LEU A 224 -31.40 23.51 -20.54
C LEU A 224 -31.43 24.17 -19.16
N HIS A 225 -32.22 23.62 -18.24
CA HIS A 225 -32.27 24.07 -16.86
C HIS A 225 -31.09 23.51 -16.07
N GLN A 226 -30.24 24.39 -15.53
CA GLN A 226 -29.14 24.04 -14.63
C GLN A 226 -29.50 24.46 -13.19
N PRO A 227 -29.08 23.69 -12.16
CA PRO A 227 -29.24 24.13 -10.77
C PRO A 227 -28.60 25.51 -10.58
N PRO A 228 -29.24 26.43 -9.84
CA PRO A 228 -28.67 27.77 -9.62
C PRO A 228 -27.30 27.66 -8.94
N LEU A 229 -26.37 28.51 -9.37
CA LEU A 229 -25.13 28.75 -8.62
C LEU A 229 -25.49 29.57 -7.38
N VAL A 230 -25.15 29.08 -6.19
CA VAL A 230 -25.31 29.83 -4.94
C VAL A 230 -23.93 30.22 -4.45
N ASN A 231 -23.75 31.52 -4.26
CA ASN A 231 -22.61 32.03 -3.49
C ASN A 231 -22.95 31.80 -2.01
N PRO A 232 -22.10 31.11 -1.23
CA PRO A 232 -22.29 31.05 0.21
C PRO A 232 -22.40 32.48 0.74
N THR A 233 -23.44 32.76 1.51
CA THR A 233 -23.71 34.09 2.05
C THR A 233 -22.56 34.50 2.98
N GLY A 234 -21.69 35.38 2.50
CA GLY A 234 -20.58 35.96 3.23
C GLY A 234 -19.20 35.42 2.81
N GLY A 235 -18.54 36.18 1.93
CA GLY A 235 -17.09 36.06 1.70
C GLY A 235 -16.69 35.22 0.48
N SER A 236 -15.50 35.55 -0.03
CA SER A 236 -14.84 35.05 -1.24
C SER A 236 -14.67 33.52 -1.30
N GLY A 237 -15.75 32.79 -1.54
CA GLY A 237 -15.76 31.38 -1.89
C GLY A 237 -16.03 31.19 -3.39
N THR A 238 -15.48 30.13 -3.98
CA THR A 238 -15.85 29.70 -5.34
C THR A 238 -17.35 29.42 -5.41
N PRO A 239 -18.07 29.91 -6.44
CA PRO A 239 -19.51 29.65 -6.58
C PRO A 239 -19.76 28.14 -6.64
N GLN A 240 -20.57 27.63 -5.71
CA GLN A 240 -20.94 26.22 -5.66
C GLN A 240 -22.32 26.04 -6.28
N ARG A 241 -22.45 25.05 -7.17
CA ARG A 241 -23.77 24.64 -7.67
C ARG A 241 -24.55 24.07 -6.50
N LEU A 242 -25.80 24.51 -6.32
CA LEU A 242 -26.72 23.81 -5.43
C LEU A 242 -26.70 22.32 -5.77
N SER A 243 -26.62 21.47 -4.75
CA SER A 243 -26.73 20.02 -4.96
C SER A 243 -28.03 19.74 -5.72
N ALA A 244 -27.98 18.82 -6.69
CA ALA A 244 -29.15 18.36 -7.45
C ALA A 244 -30.32 17.91 -6.54
N GLN A 245 -30.05 17.71 -5.25
CA GLN A 245 -30.98 17.42 -4.18
C GLN A 245 -31.99 18.56 -3.88
N MET A 246 -31.93 19.76 -4.45
CA MET A 246 -32.89 20.84 -4.11
C MET A 246 -34.08 21.02 -5.08
N VAL A 247 -34.19 20.20 -6.13
CA VAL A 247 -35.34 20.24 -7.06
C VAL A 247 -36.07 18.89 -7.00
N PRO A 248 -37.39 18.84 -6.74
CA PRO A 248 -38.13 17.58 -6.52
C PRO A 248 -37.93 16.52 -7.61
N LEU A 249 -37.91 16.93 -8.89
CA LEU A 249 -37.67 16.03 -10.02
C LEU A 249 -36.27 15.38 -9.98
N PHE A 250 -35.24 16.13 -9.57
CA PHE A 250 -33.87 15.62 -9.46
C PHE A 250 -33.69 14.74 -8.22
N GLN A 251 -34.46 14.97 -7.16
CA GLN A 251 -34.50 14.08 -6.00
C GLN A 251 -35.11 12.71 -6.36
N ASP A 252 -36.24 12.68 -7.05
CA ASP A 252 -36.89 11.41 -7.40
C ASP A 252 -36.10 10.63 -8.45
N LEU A 253 -35.47 11.32 -9.38
CA LEU A 253 -34.53 10.71 -10.32
C LEU A 253 -33.31 10.12 -9.62
N ALA A 254 -32.76 10.83 -8.62
CA ALA A 254 -31.66 10.30 -7.83
C ALA A 254 -32.07 9.01 -7.10
N LYS A 255 -33.26 8.96 -6.49
CA LYS A 255 -33.80 7.76 -5.82
C LYS A 255 -33.98 6.57 -6.78
N ILE A 256 -34.44 6.81 -8.01
CA ILE A 256 -34.58 5.74 -9.02
C ILE A 256 -33.21 5.21 -9.44
N LEU A 257 -32.27 6.10 -9.74
CA LEU A 257 -30.91 5.71 -10.12
C LEU A 257 -30.20 4.98 -8.98
N GLU A 258 -30.44 5.40 -7.74
CA GLU A 258 -29.95 4.76 -6.53
C GLU A 258 -30.51 3.34 -6.39
N HIS A 259 -31.81 3.14 -6.53
CA HIS A 259 -32.44 1.82 -6.45
C HIS A 259 -31.88 0.83 -7.50
N ILE A 260 -31.55 1.32 -8.69
CA ILE A 260 -30.95 0.51 -9.77
C ILE A 260 -29.46 0.25 -9.52
N ALA A 261 -28.73 1.25 -9.03
CA ALA A 261 -27.28 1.19 -8.86
C ALA A 261 -26.85 0.40 -7.60
N GLU A 262 -27.65 0.43 -6.54
CA GLU A 262 -27.27 -0.13 -5.24
C GLU A 262 -27.01 -1.65 -5.25
N PRO A 263 -27.84 -2.50 -5.90
CA PRO A 263 -27.55 -3.93 -5.98
C PRO A 263 -26.20 -4.22 -6.65
N VAL A 264 -25.90 -3.51 -7.75
CA VAL A 264 -24.65 -3.65 -8.49
C VAL A 264 -23.48 -3.16 -7.64
N ALA A 265 -23.58 -1.95 -7.08
CA ALA A 265 -22.52 -1.39 -6.22
C ALA A 265 -22.20 -2.29 -5.03
N ARG A 266 -23.21 -2.93 -4.43
CA ARG A 266 -23.06 -3.87 -3.32
C ARG A 266 -22.31 -5.13 -3.73
N GLU A 267 -22.64 -5.74 -4.86
CA GLU A 267 -21.94 -6.95 -5.32
C GLU A 267 -20.48 -6.65 -5.70
N LEU A 268 -20.23 -5.55 -6.42
CA LEU A 268 -18.87 -5.09 -6.73
C LEU A 268 -18.06 -4.82 -5.46
N ARG A 269 -18.67 -4.20 -4.45
CA ARG A 269 -18.05 -3.96 -3.14
C ARG A 269 -17.66 -5.26 -2.45
N LYS A 270 -18.57 -6.24 -2.40
CA LYS A 270 -18.29 -7.54 -1.76
C LYS A 270 -17.09 -8.20 -2.42
N PHE A 271 -17.04 -8.25 -3.75
CA PHE A 271 -15.92 -8.82 -4.48
C PHE A 271 -14.60 -8.10 -4.17
N ALA A 272 -14.57 -6.76 -4.29
CA ALA A 272 -13.39 -5.96 -3.99
C ALA A 272 -12.91 -6.15 -2.54
N GLN A 273 -13.83 -6.26 -1.57
CA GLN A 273 -13.48 -6.48 -0.17
C GLN A 273 -12.95 -7.89 0.11
N LEU A 274 -13.55 -8.92 -0.49
CA LEU A 274 -13.13 -10.31 -0.31
C LEU A 274 -11.72 -10.54 -0.86
N HIS A 275 -11.42 -9.99 -2.04
CA HIS A 275 -10.16 -10.24 -2.73
C HIS A 275 -9.08 -9.16 -2.48
N GLY A 276 -9.47 -7.92 -2.17
CA GLY A 276 -8.51 -6.82 -1.97
C GLY A 276 -7.93 -6.73 -0.55
N ARG A 277 -8.66 -7.19 0.48
CA ARG A 277 -8.25 -6.98 1.88
C ARG A 277 -6.93 -7.68 2.23
N TRP A 278 -6.76 -8.93 1.80
CA TRP A 278 -5.56 -9.71 2.12
C TRP A 278 -4.36 -9.25 1.32
N LEU A 279 -4.54 -8.78 0.07
CA LEU A 279 -3.49 -8.15 -0.74
C LEU A 279 -3.02 -6.84 -0.09
N ALA A 280 -3.98 -5.98 0.26
CA ALA A 280 -3.70 -4.72 0.95
C ALA A 280 -2.96 -4.92 2.28
N ALA A 281 -3.23 -6.02 3.00
CA ALA A 281 -2.54 -6.35 4.25
C ALA A 281 -1.04 -6.66 4.07
N ARG A 282 -0.59 -6.95 2.84
CA ARG A 282 0.83 -7.19 2.53
C ARG A 282 1.63 -5.92 2.25
N HIS A 283 0.95 -4.78 2.06
CA HIS A 283 1.60 -3.51 1.72
C HIS A 283 2.71 -3.14 2.73
N ASP A 284 2.39 -3.06 4.02
CA ASP A 284 3.33 -2.56 5.03
C ASP A 284 4.52 -3.53 5.24
N GLU A 285 4.25 -4.83 5.15
CA GLU A 285 5.26 -5.88 5.27
C GLU A 285 6.23 -5.86 4.08
N LEU A 286 5.69 -5.72 2.85
CA LEU A 286 6.51 -5.59 1.65
C LEU A 286 7.33 -4.29 1.67
N LEU A 287 6.69 -3.18 2.04
CA LEU A 287 7.36 -1.88 2.19
C LEU A 287 8.55 -2.00 3.14
N PHE A 288 8.39 -2.65 4.29
CA PHE A 288 9.50 -2.89 5.23
C PHE A 288 10.68 -3.59 4.56
N TYR A 289 10.44 -4.70 3.86
CA TYR A 289 11.52 -5.45 3.21
C TYR A 289 12.22 -4.67 2.11
N LEU A 290 11.45 -4.04 1.20
CA LEU A 290 12.02 -3.27 0.10
C LEU A 290 12.85 -2.09 0.60
N GLN A 291 12.38 -1.41 1.65
CA GLN A 291 13.09 -0.28 2.23
C GLN A 291 14.32 -0.70 3.05
N ALA A 292 14.23 -1.81 3.79
CA ALA A 292 15.38 -2.38 4.48
C ALA A 292 16.46 -2.83 3.48
N LEU A 293 16.06 -3.44 2.37
CA LEU A 293 16.96 -3.81 1.27
C LEU A 293 17.63 -2.59 0.65
N ALA A 294 16.87 -1.53 0.37
CA ALA A 294 17.41 -0.29 -0.19
C ALA A 294 18.44 0.36 0.75
N LEU A 295 18.18 0.38 2.07
CA LEU A 295 19.14 0.86 3.06
C LEU A 295 20.40 -0.01 3.07
N TRP A 296 20.24 -1.33 3.05
CA TRP A 296 21.35 -2.26 3.02
C TRP A 296 22.24 -2.06 1.79
N GLN A 297 21.65 -1.99 0.59
CA GLN A 297 22.36 -1.74 -0.67
C GLN A 297 23.08 -0.38 -0.64
N ARG A 298 22.47 0.66 -0.04
CA ARG A 298 23.12 1.97 0.15
C ARG A 298 24.37 1.87 1.04
N LEU A 299 24.30 1.10 2.13
CA LEU A 299 25.46 0.89 3.02
C LEU A 299 26.58 0.10 2.32
N GLN A 300 26.23 -0.96 1.58
CA GLN A 300 27.19 -1.72 0.78
C GLN A 300 27.84 -0.87 -0.31
N GLY A 301 27.06 -0.03 -0.99
CA GLY A 301 27.58 0.93 -1.97
C GLY A 301 28.58 1.94 -1.38
N ALA A 302 28.56 2.13 -0.06
CA ALA A 302 29.53 2.95 0.68
C ALA A 302 30.74 2.16 1.22
N GLY A 303 30.90 0.89 0.81
CA GLY A 303 32.01 0.02 1.21
C GLY A 303 31.82 -0.68 2.55
N LEU A 304 30.65 -0.56 3.19
CA LEU A 304 30.37 -1.21 4.46
C LEU A 304 29.89 -2.66 4.24
N THR A 305 30.48 -3.59 4.97
CA THR A 305 30.15 -5.01 4.88
C THR A 305 29.08 -5.36 5.91
N LEU A 306 27.94 -5.87 5.46
CA LEU A 306 26.88 -6.42 6.31
C LEU A 306 26.70 -7.91 5.96
N SER A 307 26.22 -8.69 6.92
CA SER A 307 25.99 -10.13 6.74
C SER A 307 24.67 -10.56 7.36
N PHE A 308 24.11 -11.65 6.85
CA PHE A 308 22.99 -12.32 7.51
C PHE A 308 23.55 -13.19 8.64
N PRO A 309 23.14 -12.96 9.90
CA PRO A 309 23.68 -13.71 11.02
C PRO A 309 23.17 -15.15 11.05
N ALA A 310 24.03 -16.08 11.44
CA ALA A 310 23.62 -17.42 11.80
C ALA A 310 22.87 -17.40 13.14
N ILE A 311 21.57 -17.67 13.12
CA ILE A 311 20.77 -17.75 14.35
C ILE A 311 21.06 -19.08 15.05
N VAL A 312 21.30 -19.05 16.36
CA VAL A 312 21.51 -20.22 17.21
C VAL A 312 20.45 -20.29 18.31
N PRO A 313 20.23 -21.47 18.91
CA PRO A 313 19.36 -21.62 20.08
C PRO A 313 19.64 -20.63 21.20
N ALA A 314 18.57 -20.02 21.73
CA ALA A 314 18.65 -19.05 22.82
C ALA A 314 19.35 -19.61 24.07
N ALA A 315 19.33 -20.93 24.26
CA ALA A 315 20.02 -21.62 25.35
C ALA A 315 21.56 -21.54 25.24
N GLU A 316 22.12 -21.42 24.03
CA GLU A 316 23.56 -21.29 23.81
C GLU A 316 24.10 -19.93 24.28
N ARG A 317 23.25 -18.89 24.26
CA ARG A 317 23.58 -17.53 24.72
C ARG A 317 24.89 -17.01 24.11
N ARG A 318 25.01 -17.17 22.79
CA ARG A 318 26.19 -16.85 21.99
C ARG A 318 25.91 -15.67 21.08
N LEU A 319 26.88 -14.76 20.98
CA LEU A 319 26.91 -13.66 20.01
C LEU A 319 28.35 -13.51 19.54
N GLU A 320 28.58 -13.74 18.25
CA GLU A 320 29.87 -13.54 17.60
C GLU A 320 29.65 -12.60 16.41
N ALA A 321 30.47 -11.58 16.28
CA ALA A 321 30.42 -10.67 15.15
C ALA A 321 31.81 -10.16 14.85
N ALA A 322 32.33 -10.49 13.66
CA ALA A 322 33.63 -10.05 13.18
C ALA A 322 33.51 -8.70 12.47
N SER A 323 34.43 -7.78 12.77
CA SER A 323 34.49 -6.45 12.18
C SER A 323 33.15 -5.70 12.27
N ALA A 324 32.48 -5.81 13.41
CA ALA A 324 31.21 -5.16 13.65
C ALA A 324 31.39 -3.64 13.77
N PHE A 325 30.40 -2.88 13.31
CA PHE A 325 30.39 -1.43 13.43
C PHE A 325 29.04 -0.92 13.91
N ASN A 326 29.02 0.33 14.38
CA ASN A 326 27.81 0.97 14.84
C ASN A 326 27.01 1.50 13.64
N LEU A 327 25.81 0.95 13.41
CA LEU A 327 24.96 1.34 12.28
C LEU A 327 24.55 2.82 12.33
N GLN A 328 24.32 3.40 13.51
CA GLN A 328 23.97 4.82 13.63
C GLN A 328 25.12 5.72 13.20
N LEU A 329 26.36 5.36 13.60
CA LEU A 329 27.54 6.08 13.14
C LEU A 329 27.67 5.97 11.62
N ALA A 330 27.44 4.79 11.04
CA ALA A 330 27.43 4.61 9.60
C ALA A 330 26.39 5.48 8.88
N LEU A 331 25.15 5.54 9.40
CA LEU A 331 24.10 6.40 8.87
C LEU A 331 24.50 7.89 8.91
N ARG A 332 25.09 8.35 10.01
CA ARG A 332 25.57 9.74 10.14
C ARG A 332 26.71 10.04 9.17
N GLU A 333 27.64 9.10 8.98
CA GLU A 333 28.77 9.28 8.08
C GLU A 333 28.37 9.20 6.58
N LEU A 334 27.30 8.46 6.24
CA LEU A 334 26.72 8.45 4.89
C LEU A 334 26.20 9.83 4.46
N ASP A 335 25.70 10.64 5.38
CA ASP A 335 25.15 11.96 5.08
C ASP A 335 26.24 13.04 5.02
N ARG A 336 27.47 12.72 5.46
CA ARG A 336 28.60 13.64 5.44
C ARG A 336 29.26 13.63 4.07
N ARG A 337 29.41 14.82 3.49
CA ARG A 337 30.23 15.04 2.29
C ARG A 337 31.69 15.15 2.72
N ASP A 338 32.44 14.09 2.50
CA ASP A 338 33.85 14.00 2.82
C ASP A 338 34.60 13.35 1.65
N VAL A 339 35.89 13.64 1.54
CA VAL A 339 36.77 13.01 0.54
C VAL A 339 37.15 11.61 0.99
N ILE A 340 37.18 11.36 2.30
CA ILE A 340 37.51 10.04 2.86
C ILE A 340 36.27 9.13 2.76
N PRO A 341 36.40 7.94 2.15
CA PRO A 341 35.32 6.94 2.09
C PRO A 341 34.73 6.62 3.46
N VAL A 342 33.42 6.31 3.51
CA VAL A 342 32.69 6.04 4.77
C VAL A 342 33.30 4.85 5.52
N ASP A 343 33.63 3.78 4.81
CA ASP A 343 34.22 2.55 5.37
C ASP A 343 35.59 2.77 6.04
N GLN A 344 36.33 3.80 5.62
CA GLN A 344 37.63 4.17 6.20
C GLN A 344 37.50 5.10 7.42
N ARG A 345 36.34 5.74 7.61
CA ARG A 345 36.07 6.65 8.74
C ARG A 345 35.54 5.93 9.97
N ILE A 346 35.12 4.67 9.82
CA ILE A 346 34.47 3.89 10.88
C ILE A 346 35.38 2.76 11.32
N VAL A 347 35.79 2.81 12.59
CA VAL A 347 36.54 1.71 13.21
C VAL A 347 35.59 0.54 13.47
N LYS A 348 36.00 -0.64 13.00
CA LYS A 348 35.31 -1.91 13.17
C LYS A 348 35.89 -2.65 14.39
N ASN A 349 35.05 -3.35 15.14
CA ASN A 349 35.44 -4.07 16.35
C ASN A 349 34.82 -5.47 16.35
N ASP A 350 35.55 -6.45 16.86
CA ASP A 350 35.00 -7.79 17.06
C ASP A 350 34.14 -7.82 18.33
N ILE A 351 33.12 -8.67 18.32
CA ILE A 351 32.23 -8.91 19.44
C ILE A 351 32.16 -10.43 19.66
N GLN A 352 32.42 -10.86 20.90
CA GLN A 352 32.35 -12.26 21.27
C GLN A 352 31.75 -12.41 22.67
N PHE A 353 30.63 -13.11 22.75
CA PHE A 353 30.00 -13.58 23.97
C PHE A 353 29.61 -15.04 23.77
N GLY A 354 29.92 -15.91 24.73
CA GLY A 354 29.69 -17.34 24.59
C GLY A 354 30.07 -18.14 25.82
N GLU A 355 30.56 -19.35 25.64
CA GLU A 355 31.05 -20.20 26.75
C GLU A 355 32.34 -19.64 27.36
N ASP A 356 33.23 -19.07 26.53
CA ASP A 356 34.53 -18.53 26.95
C ASP A 356 34.43 -17.21 27.75
N GLY A 357 33.25 -16.58 27.77
CA GLY A 357 33.03 -15.33 28.48
C GLY A 357 31.68 -14.69 28.16
N ARG A 358 30.95 -14.28 29.20
CA ARG A 358 29.62 -13.64 29.10
C ARG A 358 29.56 -12.24 29.70
N ILE A 359 30.65 -11.78 30.30
CA ILE A 359 30.77 -10.49 30.95
C ILE A 359 32.03 -9.82 30.38
N ALA A 360 31.86 -8.63 29.82
CA ALA A 360 32.95 -7.81 29.34
C ALA A 360 33.12 -6.60 30.28
N ILE A 361 34.36 -6.34 30.74
CA ILE A 361 34.69 -5.15 31.53
C ILE A 361 35.35 -4.15 30.58
N LEU A 362 34.62 -3.07 30.26
CA LEU A 362 35.07 -2.06 29.32
C LEU A 362 35.66 -0.85 30.07
N THR A 363 36.98 -0.68 30.00
CA THR A 363 37.71 0.44 30.61
C THR A 363 38.28 1.39 29.56
N GLY A 364 38.47 2.66 29.91
CA GLY A 364 39.14 3.63 29.03
C GLY A 364 38.67 5.07 29.25
N PRO A 365 39.31 6.07 28.60
CA PRO A 365 38.96 7.47 28.76
C PRO A 365 37.54 7.78 28.29
N ASN A 366 36.94 8.84 28.84
CA ASN A 366 35.70 9.40 28.31
C ASN A 366 35.93 9.80 26.85
N GLN A 367 34.94 9.56 25.98
CA GLN A 367 35.00 9.75 24.52
C GLN A 367 35.81 8.71 23.72
N GLY A 368 36.33 7.64 24.35
CA GLY A 368 37.01 6.54 23.65
C GLY A 368 36.10 5.58 22.86
N GLY A 369 34.88 5.99 22.47
CA GLY A 369 33.95 5.14 21.69
C GLY A 369 33.25 4.02 22.46
N LYS A 370 33.39 3.96 23.80
CA LYS A 370 32.78 2.91 24.64
C LYS A 370 31.27 2.75 24.43
N THR A 371 30.53 3.86 24.46
CA THR A 371 29.08 3.85 24.22
C THR A 371 28.75 3.38 22.80
N THR A 372 29.49 3.85 21.81
CA THR A 372 29.34 3.44 20.40
C THR A 372 29.52 1.93 20.24
N TYR A 373 30.50 1.34 20.93
CA TYR A 373 30.74 -0.10 20.94
C TYR A 373 29.62 -0.89 21.64
N MET A 374 29.16 -0.44 22.81
CA MET A 374 28.02 -1.09 23.48
C MET A 374 26.74 -1.04 22.63
N GLN A 375 26.49 0.10 21.98
CA GLN A 375 25.39 0.24 21.04
C GLN A 375 25.54 -0.71 19.85
N SER A 376 26.74 -0.91 19.28
CA SER A 376 26.89 -1.88 18.18
C SER A 376 26.53 -3.30 18.58
N ILE A 377 26.84 -3.71 19.82
CA ILE A 377 26.42 -5.03 20.35
C ILE A 377 24.89 -5.15 20.36
N GLY A 378 24.20 -4.16 20.94
CA GLY A 378 22.74 -4.16 21.01
C GLY A 378 22.09 -4.08 19.63
N LEU A 379 22.65 -3.30 18.71
CA LEU A 379 22.15 -3.15 17.35
C LEU A 379 22.28 -4.45 16.54
N VAL A 380 23.41 -5.15 16.65
CA VAL A 380 23.60 -6.47 16.02
C VAL A 380 22.51 -7.43 16.50
N GLN A 381 22.27 -7.49 17.81
CA GLN A 381 21.22 -8.34 18.39
C GLN A 381 19.82 -7.99 17.88
N VAL A 382 19.46 -6.69 17.90
CA VAL A 382 18.12 -6.23 17.45
C VAL A 382 17.90 -6.55 15.98
N LEU A 383 18.86 -6.24 15.11
CA LEU A 383 18.75 -6.49 13.67
C LEU A 383 18.68 -7.99 13.35
N ALA A 384 19.47 -8.81 14.06
CA ALA A 384 19.39 -10.27 13.95
C ALA A 384 17.97 -10.77 14.27
N GLN A 385 17.35 -10.31 15.36
CA GLN A 385 16.00 -10.71 15.76
C GLN A 385 14.89 -10.16 14.87
N LEU A 386 15.17 -9.12 14.07
CA LEU A 386 14.29 -8.64 13.02
C LEU A 386 14.44 -9.45 11.73
N GLY A 387 15.43 -10.33 11.63
CA GLY A 387 15.76 -11.08 10.41
C GLY A 387 16.43 -10.23 9.34
N LEU A 388 17.05 -9.12 9.74
CA LEU A 388 17.78 -8.20 8.87
C LEU A 388 19.29 -8.53 8.85
N PRO A 389 20.04 -8.04 7.84
CA PRO A 389 21.49 -8.07 7.85
C PRO A 389 22.01 -7.24 9.03
N VAL A 390 23.07 -7.72 9.66
CA VAL A 390 23.74 -7.05 10.77
C VAL A 390 24.99 -6.32 10.28
N PRO A 391 25.40 -5.22 10.94
CA PRO A 391 26.58 -4.42 10.58
C PRO A 391 27.88 -5.12 11.00
N ALA A 392 28.15 -6.30 10.43
CA ALA A 392 29.33 -7.11 10.65
C ALA A 392 29.70 -7.89 9.39
N ALA A 393 30.99 -8.23 9.23
CA ALA A 393 31.47 -8.98 8.07
C ALA A 393 31.09 -10.47 8.13
N ALA A 394 31.05 -11.03 9.34
CA ALA A 394 30.55 -12.37 9.63
C ALA A 394 29.95 -12.38 11.03
N SER A 395 28.89 -13.15 11.24
CA SER A 395 28.13 -13.18 12.50
C SER A 395 27.24 -14.39 12.66
#